data_AF-A0A388PZC7-F1
#
_entry.id   AF-A0A388PZC7-F1
#
_cell.length_a   1.000
_cell.length_b   1.000
_cell.length_c   1.000
_cell.angle_alpha   90.00
_cell.angle_beta   90.00
_cell.angle_gamma   90.00
#
_symmetry.space_group_name_H-M   'P 1'
#
loop_
_entity.id
_entity.type
_entity.pdbx_description
1 polymer ?
#
loop_
_entity_poly.entity_id
_entity_poly.type
_entity_poly.pdbx_seq_one_letter_code
_entity_poly.pdbx_strand_id
1 'polypeptide(L)'
;MSLEFNHIPVMSEEIDRILTPYKSGLYVDCTFGGGGITKKILSKKNTKVLSLDRDNFVEPFSKVISKQYNKRFEFINDKFSNLQNILSERNFQKTPVAIIFDLGLSSFQIDNPERGFSYRQDGLLKMTMGKNNISAHDIVNKLDQKNLKIFLIYLGKIGIQD
;
A
#
# COMPACT_ATOMS: atom_id res chain seq x y z
N MET A 1 20.64 1.19 8.63
CA MET A 1 19.48 0.33 8.29
C MET A 1 19.67 -0.09 6.84
N SER A 2 19.94 -1.38 6.59
CA SER A 2 20.17 -1.91 5.24
C SER A 2 18.91 -1.73 4.39
N LEU A 3 19.08 -1.19 3.18
CA LEU A 3 18.01 -1.02 2.19
C LEU A 3 17.64 -2.33 1.46
N GLU A 4 18.22 -3.46 1.88
CA GLU A 4 17.89 -4.78 1.35
C GLU A 4 16.66 -5.32 2.05
N PHE A 5 15.52 -5.20 1.38
CA PHE A 5 14.25 -5.75 1.81
C PHE A 5 13.99 -7.05 1.03
N ASN A 6 14.21 -8.20 1.66
CA ASN A 6 13.91 -9.53 1.10
C ASN A 6 12.45 -9.92 1.40
N HIS A 7 11.49 -9.16 0.88
CA HIS A 7 10.08 -9.56 0.90
C HIS A 7 9.65 -10.03 -0.49
N ILE A 8 9.36 -11.31 -0.61
CA ILE A 8 8.73 -11.88 -1.79
C ILE A 8 7.21 -11.64 -1.66
N PRO A 9 6.55 -10.98 -2.63
CA PRO A 9 5.10 -10.79 -2.58
C PRO A 9 4.35 -12.11 -2.42
N VAL A 10 3.30 -12.12 -1.60
CA VAL A 10 2.54 -13.33 -1.22
C VAL A 10 2.05 -14.12 -2.44
N MET A 11 1.66 -13.43 -3.51
CA MET A 11 1.15 -14.01 -4.76
C MET A 11 2.06 -13.72 -5.95
N SER A 12 3.38 -13.85 -5.75
CA SER A 12 4.34 -13.44 -6.77
C SER A 12 4.19 -14.23 -8.09
N GLU A 13 3.87 -15.51 -8.06
CA GLU A 13 3.69 -16.34 -9.27
C GLU A 13 2.41 -15.96 -10.03
N GLU A 14 1.33 -15.68 -9.33
CA GLU A 14 0.06 -15.25 -9.92
C GLU A 14 0.21 -13.89 -10.57
N ILE A 15 0.94 -12.98 -9.93
CA ILE A 15 1.32 -11.69 -10.51
C ILE A 15 2.11 -11.91 -11.80
N ASP A 16 3.06 -12.85 -11.83
CA ASP A 16 3.76 -13.17 -13.08
C ASP A 16 2.80 -13.66 -14.17
N ARG A 17 1.91 -14.59 -13.84
CA ARG A 17 0.93 -15.13 -14.80
C ARG A 17 0.04 -14.03 -15.38
N ILE A 18 -0.50 -13.15 -14.53
CA ILE A 18 -1.35 -12.02 -14.96
C ILE A 18 -0.56 -11.04 -15.83
N LEU A 19 0.70 -10.77 -15.48
CA LEU A 19 1.54 -9.84 -16.23
C LEU A 19 2.17 -10.44 -17.49
N THR A 20 2.16 -11.77 -17.66
CA THR A 20 2.84 -12.47 -18.77
C THR A 20 2.31 -12.09 -20.17
N PRO A 21 0.99 -12.04 -20.43
CA PRO A 21 0.49 -11.68 -21.76
C PRO A 21 0.82 -10.24 -22.17
N TYR A 22 1.11 -9.36 -21.21
CA TYR A 22 1.30 -7.94 -21.46
C TYR A 22 2.78 -7.54 -21.39
N LYS A 23 3.35 -7.16 -22.54
CA LYS A 23 4.78 -6.84 -22.67
C LYS A 23 5.08 -5.34 -22.69
N SER A 24 4.05 -4.49 -22.71
CA SER A 24 4.22 -3.03 -22.75
C SER A 24 2.99 -2.33 -22.20
N GLY A 25 3.11 -1.04 -21.92
CA GLY A 25 2.00 -0.20 -21.46
C GLY A 25 2.16 0.29 -20.03
N LEU A 26 1.10 0.95 -19.54
CA LEU A 26 1.03 1.51 -18.20
C LEU A 26 0.44 0.49 -17.23
N TYR A 27 1.08 0.30 -16.09
CA TYR A 27 0.57 -0.46 -14.97
C TYR A 27 0.41 0.46 -13.77
N VAL A 28 -0.58 0.17 -12.94
CA VAL A 28 -0.80 0.90 -11.69
C VAL A 28 -0.64 -0.06 -10.51
N ASP A 29 0.23 0.29 -9.58
CA ASP A 29 0.41 -0.40 -8.30
C ASP A 29 -0.15 0.49 -7.20
N CYS A 30 -1.34 0.19 -6.70
CA CYS A 30 -2.08 1.05 -5.77
C CYS A 30 -1.65 0.90 -4.30
N THR A 31 -0.71 -0.01 -4.03
CA THR A 31 -0.27 -0.41 -2.69
C THR A 31 1.23 -0.67 -2.75
N PHE A 32 1.98 0.35 -3.17
CA PHE A 32 3.41 0.25 -3.52
C PHE A 32 4.24 -0.51 -2.49
N GLY A 33 4.05 -0.24 -1.19
CA GLY A 33 4.79 -0.88 -0.12
C GLY A 33 6.31 -0.76 -0.32
N GLY A 34 7.02 -1.90 -0.32
CA GLY A 34 8.46 -1.93 -0.62
C GLY A 34 8.83 -1.86 -2.11
N GLY A 35 7.84 -1.80 -3.01
CA GLY A 35 8.02 -1.74 -4.46
C GLY A 35 8.35 -3.08 -5.13
N GLY A 36 8.07 -4.21 -4.48
CA GLY A 36 8.33 -5.55 -5.02
C GLY A 36 7.61 -5.82 -6.34
N ILE A 37 6.29 -5.57 -6.38
CA ILE A 37 5.45 -5.72 -7.58
C ILE A 37 5.87 -4.71 -8.66
N THR A 38 6.05 -3.45 -8.27
CA THR A 38 6.57 -2.39 -9.14
C THR A 38 7.89 -2.80 -9.84
N LYS A 39 8.90 -3.28 -9.11
CA LYS A 39 10.18 -3.73 -9.70
C LYS A 39 9.99 -4.89 -10.67
N LYS A 40 9.11 -5.83 -10.33
CA LYS A 40 8.77 -6.98 -11.16
C LYS A 40 8.17 -6.56 -12.51
N ILE A 41 7.26 -5.60 -12.51
CA ILE A 41 6.70 -5.02 -13.74
C ILE A 41 7.78 -4.27 -14.53
N LEU A 42 8.59 -3.45 -13.87
CA LEU A 42 9.64 -2.63 -14.50
C LEU A 42 10.80 -3.46 -15.07
N SER A 43 10.99 -4.70 -14.60
CA SER A 43 11.96 -5.65 -15.17
C SER A 43 11.67 -5.97 -16.65
N LYS A 44 10.40 -5.88 -17.06
CA LYS A 44 10.00 -6.05 -18.46
C LYS A 44 10.33 -4.78 -19.25
N LYS A 45 10.91 -4.96 -20.45
CA LYS A 45 11.20 -3.85 -21.36
C LYS A 45 9.86 -3.24 -21.81
N ASN A 46 9.79 -1.92 -21.99
CA ASN A 46 8.62 -1.17 -22.49
C ASN A 46 7.39 -1.05 -21.56
N THR A 47 7.53 -1.37 -20.28
CA THR A 47 6.52 -1.07 -19.26
C THR A 47 6.76 0.30 -18.63
N LYS A 48 5.68 0.99 -18.26
CA LYS A 48 5.67 2.12 -17.32
C LYS A 48 4.85 1.74 -16.10
N VAL A 49 5.24 2.21 -14.92
CA VAL A 49 4.50 1.97 -13.68
C VAL A 49 4.22 3.30 -12.99
N LEU A 50 2.96 3.49 -12.63
CA LEU A 50 2.53 4.49 -11.68
C LEU A 50 2.22 3.78 -10.35
N SER A 51 2.92 4.14 -9.28
CA SER A 51 2.67 3.53 -7.97
C SER A 51 2.15 4.53 -6.96
N LEU A 52 1.23 4.07 -6.11
CA LEU A 52 0.62 4.86 -5.05
C LEU A 52 0.85 4.17 -3.71
N ASP A 53 1.13 4.97 -2.68
CA ASP A 53 0.97 4.54 -1.29
C ASP A 53 0.56 5.72 -0.43
N ARG A 54 -0.31 5.47 0.53
CA ARG A 54 -0.72 6.49 1.51
C ARG A 54 0.32 6.68 2.60
N ASP A 55 1.16 5.67 2.84
CA ASP A 55 2.23 5.71 3.84
C ASP A 55 3.43 6.48 3.26
N ASN A 56 3.92 7.51 3.94
CA ASN A 56 5.10 8.23 3.47
C ASN A 56 6.40 7.48 3.80
N PHE A 57 6.34 6.49 4.70
CA PHE A 57 7.49 5.66 5.07
C PHE A 57 8.14 4.98 3.86
N VAL A 58 7.37 4.73 2.79
CA VAL A 58 7.85 4.00 1.62
C VAL A 58 8.55 4.89 0.57
N GLU A 59 8.51 6.21 0.72
CA GLU A 59 9.10 7.16 -0.23
C GLU A 59 10.61 6.91 -0.50
N PRO A 60 11.45 6.53 0.48
CA PRO A 60 12.85 6.19 0.20
C PRO A 60 13.00 5.02 -0.79
N PHE A 61 12.14 3.99 -0.73
CA PHE A 61 12.18 2.88 -1.68
C PHE A 61 11.78 3.33 -3.09
N SER A 62 10.81 4.24 -3.21
CA SER A 62 10.42 4.78 -4.50
C SER A 62 11.56 5.58 -5.14
N LYS A 63 12.30 6.38 -4.36
CA LYS A 63 13.49 7.10 -4.85
C LYS A 63 14.56 6.17 -5.42
N VAL A 64 14.77 4.99 -4.83
CA VAL A 64 15.71 3.98 -5.35
C VAL A 64 15.23 3.45 -6.70
N ILE A 65 13.94 3.11 -6.82
CA ILE A 65 13.34 2.60 -8.06
C ILE A 65 13.35 3.69 -9.15
N SER A 66 13.04 4.95 -8.82
CA SER A 66 13.09 6.08 -9.75
C SER A 66 14.48 6.27 -10.34
N LYS A 67 15.55 6.14 -9.53
CA LYS A 67 16.93 6.22 -10.03
C LYS A 67 17.24 5.08 -11.01
N GLN A 68 16.75 3.87 -10.74
CA GLN A 68 17.01 2.69 -11.55
C GLN A 68 16.21 2.66 -12.87
N TYR A 69 14.95 3.12 -12.84
CA TYR A 69 14.01 2.96 -13.96
C TYR A 69 13.58 4.28 -14.62
N ASN A 70 14.04 5.41 -14.09
CA ASN A 70 13.90 6.77 -14.64
C ASN A 70 12.49 7.05 -15.20
N LYS A 71 12.39 7.44 -16.48
CA LYS A 71 11.14 7.83 -17.18
C LYS A 71 10.05 6.73 -17.27
N ARG A 72 10.30 5.55 -16.71
CA ARG A 72 9.35 4.43 -16.68
C ARG A 72 8.63 4.29 -15.34
N PHE A 73 9.01 5.05 -14.32
CA PHE A 73 8.41 4.95 -12.99
C PHE A 73 8.00 6.32 -12.45
N GLU A 74 6.81 6.38 -11.87
CA GLU A 74 6.31 7.51 -11.09
C GLU A 74 5.73 7.00 -9.77
N PHE A 75 5.99 7.71 -8.68
CA PHE A 75 5.42 7.43 -7.37
C PHE A 75 4.60 8.61 -6.87
N ILE A 76 3.42 8.33 -6.32
CA ILE A 76 2.55 9.32 -5.70
C ILE A 76 2.27 8.88 -4.25
N ASN A 77 2.57 9.76 -3.30
CA ASN A 77 2.11 9.56 -1.93
C ASN A 77 0.64 10.02 -1.81
N ASP A 78 -0.30 9.11 -2.05
CA ASP A 78 -1.74 9.35 -1.87
C ASP A 78 -2.53 8.06 -1.62
N LYS A 79 -3.79 8.21 -1.19
CA LYS A 79 -4.71 7.10 -1.05
C LYS A 79 -5.09 6.57 -2.43
N PHE A 80 -5.13 5.24 -2.57
CA PHE A 80 -5.62 4.61 -3.79
C PHE A 80 -7.07 4.98 -4.13
N SER A 81 -7.88 5.43 -3.15
CA SER A 81 -9.23 5.94 -3.40
C SER A 81 -9.23 7.20 -4.28
N ASN A 82 -8.11 7.90 -4.39
CA ASN A 82 -7.94 9.07 -5.25
C ASN A 82 -7.42 8.71 -6.66
N LEU A 83 -7.30 7.41 -6.98
CA LEU A 83 -6.69 6.94 -8.24
C LEU A 83 -7.37 7.55 -9.48
N GLN A 84 -8.71 7.64 -9.49
CA GLN A 84 -9.44 8.17 -10.64
C GLN A 84 -9.02 9.61 -10.97
N ASN A 85 -8.98 10.48 -9.95
CA ASN A 85 -8.56 11.87 -10.13
C ASN A 85 -7.11 11.97 -10.59
N ILE A 86 -6.22 11.17 -9.98
CA ILE A 86 -4.80 11.07 -10.32
C ILE A 86 -4.59 10.71 -11.80
N LEU A 87 -5.38 9.76 -12.32
CA LEU A 87 -5.31 9.33 -13.71
C LEU A 87 -5.85 10.41 -14.66
N SER A 88 -6.94 11.07 -14.29
CA SER A 88 -7.53 12.18 -15.05
C SER A 88 -6.57 13.37 -15.16
N GLU A 89 -5.96 13.81 -14.05
CA GLU A 89 -5.03 14.95 -14.02
C GLU A 89 -3.78 14.74 -14.90
N ARG A 90 -3.32 13.50 -15.02
CA ARG A 90 -2.13 13.16 -15.81
C ARG A 90 -2.39 13.00 -17.30
N ASN A 91 -3.64 13.19 -17.74
CA ASN A 91 -4.06 13.00 -19.12
C ASN A 91 -3.54 11.68 -19.69
N PHE A 92 -3.61 10.60 -18.90
CA PHE A 92 -3.19 9.29 -19.41
C PHE A 92 -4.15 8.87 -20.53
N GLN A 93 -3.71 9.08 -21.78
CA GLN A 93 -4.46 8.74 -22.99
C GLN A 93 -4.67 7.22 -23.16
N LYS A 94 -4.01 6.41 -22.33
CA LYS A 94 -4.07 4.95 -22.39
C LYS A 94 -4.64 4.41 -21.09
N THR A 95 -5.69 3.60 -21.20
CA THR A 95 -6.18 2.75 -20.12
C THR A 95 -5.02 1.91 -19.57
N PRO A 96 -4.83 1.85 -18.24
CA PRO A 96 -3.86 0.95 -17.64
C PRO A 96 -4.10 -0.48 -18.09
N VAL A 97 -3.01 -1.21 -18.35
CA VAL A 97 -3.03 -2.64 -18.65
C VAL A 97 -3.56 -3.42 -17.46
N ALA A 98 -3.10 -3.07 -16.27
CA ALA A 98 -3.58 -3.62 -15.02
C ALA A 98 -3.48 -2.56 -13.90
N ILE A 99 -4.39 -2.70 -12.94
CA ILE A 99 -4.39 -1.96 -11.68
C ILE A 99 -4.33 -3.02 -10.58
N ILE A 100 -3.33 -2.92 -9.71
CA ILE A 100 -3.00 -3.94 -8.72
C ILE A 100 -3.25 -3.38 -7.33
N PHE A 101 -3.92 -4.19 -6.50
CA PHE A 101 -4.15 -3.92 -5.08
C PHE A 101 -3.68 -5.11 -4.27
N ASP A 102 -2.57 -4.94 -3.55
CA ASP A 102 -2.11 -5.84 -2.50
C ASP A 102 -2.61 -5.31 -1.16
N LEU A 103 -3.84 -5.70 -0.81
CA LEU A 103 -4.54 -5.16 0.35
C LEU A 103 -4.04 -5.82 1.63
N GLY A 104 -3.58 -5.01 2.56
CA GLY A 104 -3.18 -5.49 3.87
C GLY A 104 -2.19 -4.57 4.57
N LEU A 105 -1.48 -5.16 5.52
CA LEU A 105 -0.37 -4.53 6.23
C LEU A 105 0.95 -5.03 5.64
N SER A 106 1.93 -4.14 5.59
CA SER A 106 3.30 -4.49 5.26
C SER A 106 4.07 -4.93 6.52
N SER A 107 5.17 -5.69 6.33
CA SER A 107 6.03 -6.10 7.45
C SER A 107 6.61 -4.90 8.21
N PHE A 108 7.03 -3.82 7.52
CA PHE A 108 7.55 -2.62 8.20
C PHE A 108 6.49 -1.87 9.04
N GLN A 109 5.20 -2.09 8.79
CA GLN A 109 4.13 -1.58 9.65
C GLN A 109 3.92 -2.48 10.88
N ILE A 110 4.06 -3.80 10.73
CA ILE A 110 3.87 -4.78 11.80
C ILE A 110 5.09 -4.81 12.74
N ASP A 111 6.29 -4.76 12.16
CA ASP A 111 7.58 -4.94 12.86
C ASP A 111 8.07 -3.66 13.56
N ASN A 112 7.40 -2.53 13.33
CA ASN A 112 7.71 -1.26 13.99
C ASN A 112 6.70 -0.99 15.12
N PRO A 113 7.08 -1.14 16.40
CA PRO A 113 6.21 -0.89 17.55
C PRO A 113 5.60 0.51 17.60
N GLU A 114 6.30 1.54 17.10
CA GLU A 114 5.80 2.92 17.08
C GLU A 114 4.58 3.09 16.16
N ARG A 115 4.35 2.13 15.24
CA ARG A 115 3.19 2.10 14.34
C ARG A 115 1.96 1.49 15.01
N GLY A 116 2.15 0.64 16.02
CA GLY A 116 1.05 0.11 16.82
C GLY A 116 0.15 -0.91 16.14
N PHE A 117 0.59 -1.56 15.07
CA PHE A 117 -0.21 -2.57 14.38
C PHE A 117 -0.12 -3.97 15.00
N SER A 118 0.93 -4.23 15.76
CA SER A 118 1.17 -5.53 16.41
C SER A 118 0.78 -5.47 17.88
N TYR A 119 0.08 -6.50 18.35
CA TYR A 119 -0.18 -6.73 19.78
C TYR A 119 0.94 -7.52 20.48
N ARG A 120 1.95 -7.99 19.74
CA ARG A 120 3.05 -8.82 20.28
C ARG A 120 4.17 -7.99 20.90
N GLN A 121 4.19 -6.69 20.63
CA GLN A 121 5.21 -5.75 21.08
C GLN A 121 4.51 -4.55 21.68
N ASP A 122 5.00 -4.05 22.81
CA ASP A 122 4.48 -2.82 23.40
C ASP A 122 4.80 -1.62 22.50
N GLY A 123 3.81 -0.77 22.26
CA GLY A 123 3.92 0.36 21.34
C GLY A 123 2.74 1.33 21.46
N LEU A 124 2.83 2.44 20.73
CA LEU A 124 1.74 3.43 20.68
C LEU A 124 0.52 2.82 19.99
N LEU A 125 -0.69 3.00 20.53
CA LEU A 125 -1.93 2.59 19.87
C LEU A 125 -2.27 3.53 18.69
N LYS A 126 -1.43 3.51 17.64
CA LYS A 126 -1.51 4.46 16.53
C LYS A 126 -2.32 3.89 15.36
N MET A 127 -1.87 2.78 14.78
CA MET A 127 -2.53 2.07 13.65
C MET A 127 -2.83 2.97 12.43
N THR A 128 -2.00 3.98 12.16
CA THR A 128 -2.15 4.86 10.99
C THR A 128 -1.18 4.48 9.86
N MET A 129 -1.62 4.66 8.62
CA MET A 129 -0.87 4.35 7.39
C MET A 129 -0.55 5.65 6.63
N GLY A 130 0.01 6.66 7.31
CA GLY A 130 0.26 7.97 6.70
C GLY A 130 -0.98 8.87 6.74
N LYS A 131 -1.60 9.18 5.59
CA LYS A 131 -2.70 10.17 5.44
C LYS A 131 -3.97 9.83 6.25
N ASN A 132 -3.90 9.99 7.56
CA ASN A 132 -4.93 9.67 8.57
C ASN A 132 -5.12 10.89 9.48
N ASN A 133 -6.37 11.15 9.89
CA ASN A 133 -6.69 12.23 10.84
C ASN A 133 -6.97 11.73 12.26
N ILE A 134 -7.17 10.42 12.42
CA ILE A 134 -7.60 9.77 13.66
C ILE A 134 -6.74 8.54 13.89
N SER A 135 -6.25 8.36 15.11
CA SER A 135 -5.49 7.17 15.55
C SER A 135 -6.39 6.14 16.24
N ALA A 136 -5.91 4.91 16.39
CA ALA A 136 -6.62 3.90 17.19
C ALA A 136 -6.79 4.34 18.66
N HIS A 137 -5.81 5.05 19.23
CA HIS A 137 -5.89 5.65 20.56
C HIS A 137 -7.06 6.64 20.67
N ASP A 138 -7.25 7.50 19.66
CA ASP A 138 -8.40 8.41 19.63
C ASP A 138 -9.72 7.64 19.60
N ILE A 139 -9.79 6.60 18.76
CA ILE A 139 -11.00 5.77 18.61
C ILE A 139 -11.41 5.13 19.93
N VAL A 140 -10.47 4.45 20.63
CA VAL A 140 -10.82 3.72 21.85
C VAL A 140 -11.12 4.64 23.04
N ASN A 141 -10.55 5.85 23.08
CA ASN A 141 -10.71 6.77 24.20
C ASN A 141 -11.80 7.83 23.98
N LYS A 142 -12.23 8.09 22.74
CA LYS A 142 -13.16 9.18 22.42
C LYS A 142 -14.48 8.72 21.82
N LEU A 143 -14.58 7.53 21.22
CA LEU A 143 -15.88 7.00 20.81
C LEU A 143 -16.68 6.60 22.04
N ASP A 144 -17.98 6.91 22.02
CA ASP A 144 -18.89 6.36 23.02
C ASP A 144 -18.99 4.83 22.90
N GLN A 145 -19.39 4.20 24.00
CA GLN A 145 -19.47 2.74 24.09
C GLN A 145 -20.34 2.11 23.02
N LYS A 146 -21.45 2.76 22.62
CA LYS A 146 -22.37 2.23 21.61
C LYS A 146 -21.69 2.19 20.25
N ASN A 147 -21.05 3.28 19.84
CA ASN A 147 -20.33 3.38 18.59
C ASN A 147 -19.10 2.46 18.56
N LEU A 148 -18.37 2.34 19.68
CA LEU A 148 -17.26 1.40 19.80
C LEU A 148 -17.72 -0.06 19.66
N LYS A 149 -18.85 -0.43 20.27
CA LYS A 149 -19.46 -1.77 20.12
C LYS A 149 -19.82 -2.04 18.65
N ILE A 150 -20.48 -1.09 17.98
CA ILE A 150 -20.83 -1.22 16.56
C ILE A 150 -19.58 -1.40 15.69
N PHE A 151 -18.54 -0.60 15.92
CA PHE A 151 -17.27 -0.69 15.22
C PHE A 151 -16.64 -2.09 15.34
N LEU A 152 -16.57 -2.62 16.58
CA LEU A 152 -15.98 -3.93 16.87
C LEU A 152 -16.77 -5.09 16.26
N ILE A 153 -18.11 -5.01 16.25
CA ILE A 153 -18.96 -6.03 15.63
C ILE A 153 -18.80 -6.00 14.11
N TYR A 154 -18.94 -4.82 13.51
CA TYR A 154 -19.01 -4.70 12.06
C TYR A 154 -17.66 -4.99 11.39
N LEU A 155 -16.57 -4.44 11.93
CA LEU A 155 -15.23 -4.59 11.34
C LEU A 155 -14.44 -5.74 11.95
N GLY A 156 -14.56 -5.95 13.26
CA GLY A 156 -13.85 -7.01 13.98
C GLY A 156 -14.53 -8.37 13.90
N LYS A 157 -15.80 -8.42 13.45
CA LYS A 157 -16.64 -9.64 13.47
C LYS A 157 -16.66 -10.32 14.85
N ILE A 158 -16.57 -9.53 15.92
CA ILE A 158 -16.60 -10.03 17.28
C ILE A 158 -18.04 -10.40 17.62
N GLY A 159 -18.27 -11.69 17.90
CA GLY A 159 -19.55 -12.16 18.42
C GLY A 159 -19.79 -11.57 19.81
N ILE A 160 -21.00 -11.06 20.04
CA ILE A 160 -21.41 -10.65 21.39
C ILE A 160 -21.79 -11.94 22.12
N GLN A 161 -21.04 -12.29 23.17
CA GLN A 161 -21.61 -13.10 24.24
C GLN A 161 -22.27 -12.12 25.20
N ASP A 162 -23.57 -12.29 25.41
CA ASP A 162 -24.37 -11.53 26.36
C ASP A 162 -23.98 -11.85 27.81
#